data_AF-A0A523Z5Q8-F1
#
_entry.id   AF-A0A523Z5Q8-F1
#
_cell.length_a   1.000
_cell.length_b   1.000
_cell.length_c   1.000
_cell.angle_alpha   90.00
_cell.angle_beta   90.00
_cell.angle_gamma   90.00
#
_symmetry.space_group_name_H-M   'P 1'
#
loop_
_entity.id
_entity.type
_entity.pdbx_description
1 polymer ?
#
loop_
_entity_poly.entity_id
_entity_poly.type
_entity_poly.pdbx_seq_one_letter_code
_entity_poly.pdbx_strand_id
1 'polypeptide(L)'
;MNLETRLDSRLWQFIQNSYENRNFTAAIIDALHFLSDLIREKSGLESDGVALIGNAFGGKSPKLKVNKLQSDSDWNMQKGIEQILRGIYQSIRNPRSHRKYNDKPEDADAIILFINYLIGIIDQSKSPFSKNLFIDSVFDPDFAENERYSELLVKKIPPKQRLEIFVDVYRAKVGADRDKLQYFIHALLKKLTKKEMSQVYEIVSEELEHTNDEDTIRCILVIFPSSCWKHFEEIGRLRIENKLIESIKSGRYQGETKKCLAGSLGTWATSIFEHFLLKKQLMNALYRKLSWGEQLEKDYIFKYFFYDMIEEEPKQRMINILIKGLKDGNKSYYDYVKYLIELHGEPWKEALKESFDNFAEVEPTPRFPNDDIPF
;
A
#
# COMPACT_ATOMS: atom_id res chain seq x y z
N MET A 1 -22.32 2.33 44.22
CA MET A 1 -22.33 1.30 43.16
C MET A 1 -20.94 1.25 42.54
N ASN A 2 -20.38 0.08 42.23
CA ASN A 2 -19.12 0.02 41.47
C ASN A 2 -19.45 0.06 39.97
N LEU A 3 -19.20 1.20 39.32
CA LEU A 3 -19.47 1.37 37.88
C LEU A 3 -18.45 0.63 37.01
N GLU A 4 -17.19 0.55 37.42
CA GLU A 4 -16.11 -0.07 36.65
C GLU A 4 -16.47 -1.50 36.20
N THR A 5 -17.05 -2.30 37.09
CA THR A 5 -17.41 -3.69 36.81
C THR A 5 -18.70 -3.86 36.02
N ARG A 6 -19.46 -2.76 35.80
CA ARG A 6 -20.77 -2.78 35.13
C ARG A 6 -20.78 -2.10 33.76
N LEU A 7 -19.73 -1.36 33.43
CA LEU A 7 -19.60 -0.65 32.17
C LEU A 7 -18.74 -1.45 31.18
N ASP A 8 -18.94 -1.19 29.89
CA ASP A 8 -17.97 -1.55 28.87
C ASP A 8 -16.60 -0.98 29.25
N SER A 9 -15.56 -1.80 29.15
CA SER A 9 -14.21 -1.40 29.59
C SER A 9 -13.70 -0.18 28.82
N ARG A 10 -14.07 -0.01 27.55
CA ARG A 10 -13.70 1.14 26.72
C ARG A 10 -14.38 2.41 27.24
N LEU A 11 -15.66 2.31 27.61
CA LEU A 11 -16.40 3.43 28.19
C LEU A 11 -15.80 3.82 29.55
N TRP A 12 -15.51 2.85 30.43
CA TRP A 12 -14.91 3.13 31.72
C TRP A 12 -13.56 3.85 31.57
N GLN A 13 -12.65 3.32 30.74
CA GLN A 13 -11.36 3.96 30.46
C GLN A 13 -11.50 5.40 29.97
N PHE A 14 -12.55 5.69 29.18
CA PHE A 14 -12.80 7.01 28.65
C PHE A 14 -13.26 8.03 29.71
N ILE A 15 -13.98 7.58 30.74
CA ILE A 15 -14.59 8.46 31.76
C ILE A 15 -13.91 8.38 33.14
N GLN A 16 -13.02 7.41 33.35
CA GLN A 16 -12.47 7.09 34.66
C GLN A 16 -11.91 8.33 35.37
N ASN A 17 -11.10 9.11 34.67
CA ASN A 17 -10.46 10.30 35.24
C ASN A 17 -11.49 11.36 35.70
N SER A 18 -12.51 11.66 34.90
CA SER A 18 -13.53 12.65 35.29
C SER A 18 -14.44 12.12 36.41
N TYR A 19 -14.75 10.82 36.39
CA TYR A 19 -15.60 10.18 37.40
C TYR A 19 -14.90 10.05 38.77
N GLU A 20 -13.66 9.55 38.81
CA GLU A 20 -12.89 9.38 40.06
C GLU A 20 -12.58 10.72 40.75
N ASN A 21 -12.35 11.78 39.96
CA ASN A 21 -12.20 13.14 40.46
C ASN A 21 -13.53 13.80 40.89
N ARG A 22 -14.64 13.05 40.90
CA ARG A 22 -16.00 13.52 41.23
C ARG A 22 -16.48 14.66 40.35
N ASN A 23 -15.95 14.79 39.14
CA ASN A 23 -16.44 15.71 38.13
C ASN A 23 -17.51 15.02 37.29
N PHE A 24 -18.67 14.80 37.90
CA PHE A 24 -19.76 14.01 37.33
C PHE A 24 -20.34 14.62 36.05
N THR A 25 -20.42 15.95 35.97
CA THR A 25 -20.82 16.64 34.73
C THR A 25 -19.84 16.32 33.59
N ALA A 26 -18.53 16.33 33.85
CA ALA A 26 -17.54 15.95 32.84
C ALA A 26 -17.63 14.46 32.48
N ALA A 27 -17.81 13.56 33.45
CA ALA A 27 -17.98 12.13 33.17
C ALA A 27 -19.17 11.83 32.25
N ILE A 28 -20.29 12.54 32.43
CA ILE A 28 -21.46 12.44 31.52
C ILE A 28 -21.09 12.94 30.11
N ILE A 29 -20.41 14.09 30.00
CA ILE A 29 -19.99 14.64 28.71
C ILE A 29 -19.02 13.70 27.99
N ASP A 30 -18.04 13.15 28.72
CA ASP A 30 -17.05 12.21 28.20
C ASP A 30 -17.73 10.93 27.69
N ALA A 31 -18.69 10.39 28.44
CA ALA A 31 -19.50 9.24 28.00
C ALA A 31 -20.27 9.53 26.68
N LEU A 32 -20.80 10.75 26.53
CA LEU A 32 -21.51 11.17 25.31
C LEU A 32 -20.55 11.42 24.14
N HIS A 33 -19.33 11.89 24.40
CA HIS A 33 -18.29 11.98 23.38
C HIS A 33 -17.89 10.60 22.89
N PHE A 34 -17.64 9.65 23.80
CA PHE A 34 -17.40 8.26 23.45
C PHE A 34 -18.53 7.66 22.60
N LEU A 35 -19.79 7.86 23.01
CA LEU A 35 -20.96 7.42 22.23
C LEU A 35 -20.98 8.04 20.82
N SER A 36 -20.65 9.33 20.69
CA SER A 36 -20.58 10.02 19.40
C SER A 36 -19.51 9.39 18.51
N ASP A 37 -18.34 9.12 19.07
CA ASP A 37 -17.20 8.59 18.34
C ASP A 37 -17.46 7.16 17.87
N LEU A 38 -18.07 6.33 18.71
CA LEU A 38 -18.52 4.98 18.33
C LEU A 38 -19.51 5.02 17.14
N ILE A 39 -20.48 5.94 17.17
CA ILE A 39 -21.43 6.09 16.07
C ILE A 39 -20.73 6.53 14.79
N ARG A 40 -19.81 7.49 14.86
CA ARG A 40 -19.03 7.96 13.70
C ARG A 40 -18.17 6.84 13.12
N GLU A 41 -17.49 6.08 13.97
CA GLU A 41 -16.65 4.96 13.59
C GLU A 41 -17.44 3.92 12.79
N LYS A 42 -18.60 3.50 13.31
CA LYS A 42 -19.43 2.48 12.65
C LYS A 42 -20.15 2.99 11.41
N SER A 43 -20.51 4.28 11.35
CA SER A 43 -21.31 4.86 10.26
C SER A 43 -20.50 5.55 9.16
N GLY A 44 -19.23 5.86 9.42
CA GLY A 44 -18.38 6.69 8.55
C GLY A 44 -18.91 8.11 8.36
N LEU A 45 -19.60 8.67 9.36
CA LEU A 45 -20.12 10.03 9.35
C LEU A 45 -19.21 10.98 10.13
N GLU A 46 -19.17 12.25 9.72
CA GLU A 46 -18.41 13.32 10.40
C GLU A 46 -19.32 14.35 11.10
N SER A 47 -20.65 14.22 10.98
CA SER A 47 -21.61 15.09 11.66
C SER A 47 -21.54 14.96 13.20
N ASP A 48 -22.16 15.89 13.93
CA ASP A 48 -22.26 15.87 15.40
C ASP A 48 -23.72 15.99 15.89
N GLY A 49 -23.92 15.60 17.14
CA GLY A 49 -25.16 15.78 17.88
C GLY A 49 -26.38 15.16 17.18
N VAL A 50 -27.47 15.92 17.16
CA VAL A 50 -28.75 15.48 16.59
C VAL A 50 -28.64 15.14 15.09
N ALA A 51 -27.78 15.84 14.36
CA ALA A 51 -27.53 15.56 12.94
C ALA A 51 -26.82 14.22 12.74
N LEU A 52 -25.83 13.89 13.60
CA LEU A 52 -25.17 12.59 13.58
C LEU A 52 -26.17 11.45 13.78
N ILE A 53 -27.03 11.55 14.79
CA ILE A 53 -28.02 10.51 15.08
C ILE A 53 -28.99 10.33 13.92
N GLY A 54 -29.49 11.44 13.36
CA GLY A 54 -30.41 11.38 12.23
C GLY A 54 -29.82 10.74 10.98
N ASN A 55 -28.57 11.10 10.66
CA ASN A 55 -27.88 10.54 9.50
C ASN A 55 -27.47 9.07 9.71
N ALA A 56 -27.24 8.65 10.97
CA ALA A 56 -26.81 7.29 11.29
C ALA A 56 -28.00 6.31 11.37
N PHE A 57 -29.06 6.67 12.10
CA PHE A 57 -30.15 5.74 12.47
C PHE A 57 -31.49 6.06 11.79
N GLY A 58 -31.63 7.23 11.18
CA GLY A 58 -32.89 7.68 10.58
C GLY A 58 -33.02 7.37 9.10
N GLY A 59 -34.18 7.75 8.55
CA GLY A 59 -34.50 7.63 7.13
C GLY A 59 -34.95 6.23 6.69
N LYS A 60 -35.17 6.07 5.38
CA LYS A 60 -35.61 4.79 4.77
C LYS A 60 -34.50 3.77 4.62
N SER A 61 -33.25 4.19 4.76
CA SER A 61 -32.07 3.34 4.62
C SER A 61 -31.01 3.80 5.62
N PRO A 62 -31.21 3.52 6.93
CA PRO A 62 -30.28 3.94 7.96
C PRO A 62 -28.92 3.29 7.74
N LYS A 63 -27.85 4.03 8.02
CA LYS A 63 -26.48 3.50 7.96
C LYS A 63 -26.29 2.43 9.04
N LEU A 64 -26.71 2.72 10.26
CA LEU A 64 -26.62 1.79 11.37
C LEU A 64 -27.99 1.15 11.62
N LYS A 65 -28.07 -0.15 11.33
CA LYS A 65 -29.28 -0.95 11.56
C LYS A 65 -29.18 -1.63 12.92
N VAL A 66 -30.05 -1.27 13.85
CA VAL A 66 -30.04 -1.83 15.22
C VAL A 66 -30.63 -3.26 15.26
N ASN A 67 -31.27 -3.69 14.19
CA ASN A 67 -31.84 -5.02 14.00
C ASN A 67 -31.91 -5.37 12.49
N LYS A 68 -32.71 -6.36 12.10
CA LYS A 68 -32.80 -6.84 10.71
C LYS A 68 -33.65 -5.95 9.78
N LEU A 69 -34.47 -5.05 10.31
CA LEU A 69 -35.41 -4.20 9.56
C LEU A 69 -36.36 -4.99 8.63
N GLN A 70 -36.84 -6.15 9.09
CA GLN A 70 -37.70 -7.04 8.29
C GLN A 70 -39.18 -6.90 8.62
N SER A 71 -39.52 -6.46 9.83
CA SER A 71 -40.89 -6.30 10.32
C SER A 71 -41.20 -4.86 10.74
N ASP A 72 -42.49 -4.53 10.89
CA ASP A 72 -42.90 -3.24 11.44
C ASP A 72 -42.37 -3.03 12.87
N SER A 73 -42.29 -4.11 13.66
CA SER A 73 -41.68 -4.09 14.99
C SER A 73 -40.19 -3.73 14.94
N ASP A 74 -39.44 -4.26 13.97
CA ASP A 74 -38.05 -3.89 13.74
C ASP A 74 -37.90 -2.40 13.42
N TRP A 75 -38.77 -1.88 12.55
CA TRP A 75 -38.77 -0.46 12.19
C TRP A 75 -39.16 0.45 13.35
N ASN A 76 -40.12 0.02 14.18
CA ASN A 76 -40.48 0.76 15.39
C ASN A 76 -39.32 0.82 16.38
N MET A 77 -38.59 -0.28 16.56
CA MET A 77 -37.39 -0.30 17.39
C MET A 77 -36.29 0.62 16.83
N GLN A 78 -36.03 0.57 15.51
CA GLN A 78 -35.06 1.46 14.87
C GLN A 78 -35.39 2.95 15.10
N LYS A 79 -36.65 3.34 14.85
CA LYS A 79 -37.13 4.71 15.07
C LYS A 79 -37.08 5.10 16.56
N GLY A 80 -37.43 4.17 17.44
CA GLY A 80 -37.37 4.38 18.89
C GLY A 80 -35.95 4.66 19.37
N ILE A 81 -34.96 3.87 18.93
CA ILE A 81 -33.56 4.10 19.26
C ILE A 81 -33.05 5.42 18.69
N GLU A 82 -33.41 5.76 17.44
CA GLU A 82 -33.09 7.09 16.87
C GLU A 82 -33.64 8.22 17.75
N GLN A 83 -34.89 8.15 18.18
CA GLN A 83 -35.53 9.17 19.01
C GLN A 83 -34.92 9.27 20.40
N ILE A 84 -34.63 8.13 21.05
CA ILE A 84 -33.95 8.10 22.35
C ILE A 84 -32.58 8.77 22.25
N LEU A 85 -31.77 8.42 21.25
CA LEU A 85 -30.47 9.02 21.05
C LEU A 85 -30.58 10.53 20.80
N ARG A 86 -31.48 10.98 19.90
CA ARG A 86 -31.72 12.42 19.71
C ARG A 86 -32.13 13.12 21.00
N GLY A 87 -33.01 12.48 21.78
CA GLY A 87 -33.49 12.98 23.07
C GLY A 87 -32.35 13.16 24.07
N ILE A 88 -31.44 12.19 24.20
CA ILE A 88 -30.25 12.31 25.05
C ILE A 88 -29.37 13.48 24.63
N TYR A 89 -29.09 13.64 23.34
CA TYR A 89 -28.25 14.77 22.90
C TYR A 89 -28.93 16.12 23.16
N GLN A 90 -30.24 16.22 22.92
CA GLN A 90 -30.98 17.47 23.11
C GLN A 90 -31.17 17.83 24.60
N SER A 91 -31.51 16.84 25.44
CA SER A 91 -31.89 17.08 26.84
C SER A 91 -30.73 16.93 27.83
N ILE A 92 -29.72 16.12 27.50
CA ILE A 92 -28.60 15.82 28.39
C ILE A 92 -27.32 16.51 27.91
N ARG A 93 -26.88 16.21 26.67
CA ARG A 93 -25.59 16.70 26.13
C ARG A 93 -25.59 18.21 25.95
N ASN A 94 -26.49 18.74 25.12
CA ASN A 94 -26.46 20.13 24.68
C ASN A 94 -26.54 21.13 25.86
N PRO A 95 -27.42 20.95 26.87
CA PRO A 95 -27.46 21.87 28.01
C PRO A 95 -26.14 21.92 28.79
N ARG A 96 -25.48 20.76 28.98
CA ARG A 96 -24.19 20.66 29.69
C ARG A 96 -23.02 21.23 28.89
N SER A 97 -23.08 21.22 27.57
CA SER A 97 -22.08 21.85 26.71
C SER A 97 -22.19 23.39 26.64
N HIS A 98 -23.37 23.96 26.95
CA HIS A 98 -23.62 25.40 26.82
C HIS A 98 -23.80 26.14 28.15
N ARG A 99 -24.00 25.42 29.27
CA ARG A 99 -24.22 26.01 30.59
C ARG A 99 -23.51 25.20 31.66
N LYS A 100 -23.17 25.85 32.78
CA LYS A 100 -22.60 25.14 33.95
C LYS A 100 -23.68 24.26 34.60
N TYR A 101 -23.32 23.00 34.80
CA TYR A 101 -24.13 21.99 35.49
C TYR A 101 -23.34 21.46 36.69
N ASN A 102 -24.07 21.14 37.77
CA ASN A 102 -23.51 20.45 38.93
C ASN A 102 -24.29 19.15 39.13
N ASP A 103 -23.97 18.15 38.32
CA ASP A 103 -24.62 16.85 38.39
C ASP A 103 -24.25 16.11 39.68
N LYS A 104 -25.24 15.44 40.26
CA LYS A 104 -25.05 14.57 41.42
C LYS A 104 -24.51 13.20 40.99
N PRO A 105 -23.79 12.49 41.87
CA PRO A 105 -23.30 11.15 41.56
C PRO A 105 -24.43 10.20 41.11
N GLU A 106 -25.59 10.26 41.77
CA GLU A 106 -26.72 9.36 41.45
C GLU A 106 -27.28 9.61 40.04
N ASP A 107 -27.35 10.88 39.61
CA ASP A 107 -27.82 11.25 38.28
C ASP A 107 -26.80 10.83 37.20
N ALA A 108 -25.50 11.01 37.48
CA ALA A 108 -24.43 10.59 36.59
C ALA A 108 -24.39 9.07 36.42
N ASP A 109 -24.50 8.33 37.51
CA ASP A 109 -24.58 6.86 37.52
C ASP A 109 -25.71 6.37 36.61
N ALA A 110 -26.91 6.94 36.76
CA ALA A 110 -28.07 6.55 35.97
C ALA A 110 -27.88 6.86 34.48
N ILE A 111 -27.38 8.05 34.15
CA ILE A 111 -27.15 8.49 32.77
C ILE A 111 -26.07 7.63 32.11
N ILE A 112 -24.93 7.42 32.79
CA ILE A 112 -23.79 6.66 32.26
C ILE A 112 -24.18 5.19 32.04
N LEU A 113 -24.92 4.57 32.96
CA LEU A 113 -25.43 3.22 32.76
C LEU A 113 -26.40 3.13 31.58
N PHE A 114 -27.23 4.15 31.36
CA PHE A 114 -28.12 4.18 30.22
C PHE A 114 -27.36 4.38 28.89
N ILE A 115 -26.32 5.21 28.88
CA ILE A 115 -25.40 5.35 27.74
C ILE A 115 -24.72 4.00 27.45
N ASN A 116 -24.28 3.28 28.49
CA ASN A 116 -23.70 1.95 28.35
C ASN A 116 -24.66 0.93 27.72
N TYR A 117 -25.93 0.95 28.11
CA TYR A 117 -26.96 0.14 27.46
C TYR A 117 -27.09 0.46 25.96
N LEU A 118 -27.08 1.74 25.59
CA LEU A 118 -27.14 2.16 24.19
C LEU A 118 -25.90 1.79 23.40
N ILE A 119 -24.71 1.85 24.00
CA ILE A 119 -23.45 1.35 23.41
C ILE A 119 -23.60 -0.12 23.03
N GLY A 120 -24.17 -0.95 23.92
CA GLY A 120 -24.42 -2.37 23.62
C GLY A 120 -25.32 -2.58 22.40
N ILE A 121 -26.34 -1.75 22.20
CA ILE A 121 -27.19 -1.79 20.99
C ILE A 121 -26.41 -1.38 19.75
N ILE A 122 -25.62 -0.31 19.86
CA ILE A 122 -24.84 0.23 18.74
C ILE A 122 -23.74 -0.74 18.33
N ASP A 123 -23.12 -1.45 19.26
CA ASP A 123 -22.13 -2.48 18.96
C ASP A 123 -22.71 -3.62 18.13
N GLN A 124 -23.93 -4.04 18.45
CA GLN A 124 -24.66 -5.06 17.71
C GLN A 124 -25.22 -4.55 16.37
N SER A 125 -25.21 -3.24 16.13
CA SER A 125 -25.72 -2.69 14.88
C SER A 125 -24.86 -3.10 13.68
N LYS A 126 -25.52 -3.51 12.59
CA LYS A 126 -24.83 -3.83 11.34
C LYS A 126 -24.43 -2.54 10.63
N SER A 127 -23.13 -2.32 10.51
CA SER A 127 -22.53 -1.29 9.63
C SER A 127 -22.72 -1.70 8.16
N PRO A 128 -22.89 -0.75 7.21
CA PRO A 128 -22.96 -1.08 5.79
C PRO A 128 -21.60 -1.52 5.24
N PHE A 129 -20.53 -1.26 5.99
CA PHE A 129 -19.18 -1.68 5.68
C PHE A 129 -18.76 -2.82 6.61
N SER A 130 -18.51 -3.99 6.04
CA SER A 130 -17.88 -5.10 6.75
C SER A 130 -16.44 -5.19 6.27
N LYS A 131 -15.49 -4.99 7.19
CA LYS A 131 -14.06 -5.05 6.92
C LYS A 131 -13.65 -6.38 6.28
N ASN A 132 -14.07 -7.51 6.87
CA ASN A 132 -13.72 -8.83 6.37
C ASN A 132 -14.26 -9.07 4.95
N LEU A 133 -15.55 -8.82 4.73
CA LEU A 133 -16.15 -8.96 3.38
C LEU A 133 -15.52 -8.01 2.37
N PHE A 134 -15.07 -6.83 2.81
CA PHE A 134 -14.37 -5.89 1.95
C PHE A 134 -12.98 -6.41 1.57
N ILE A 135 -12.21 -6.93 2.53
CA ILE A 135 -10.90 -7.52 2.27
C ILE A 135 -11.02 -8.70 1.31
N ASP A 136 -12.05 -9.55 1.48
CA ASP A 136 -12.34 -10.65 0.54
C ASP A 136 -12.51 -10.13 -0.89
N SER A 137 -13.16 -8.97 -1.08
CA SER A 137 -13.35 -8.35 -2.40
C SER A 137 -12.07 -7.76 -3.02
N VAL A 138 -11.02 -7.51 -2.22
CA VAL A 138 -9.71 -7.09 -2.71
C VAL A 138 -8.93 -8.27 -3.28
N PHE A 139 -9.09 -9.46 -2.68
CA PHE A 139 -8.44 -10.70 -3.11
C PHE A 139 -9.33 -11.58 -3.99
N ASP A 140 -10.42 -11.01 -4.51
CA ASP A 140 -11.35 -11.71 -5.39
C ASP A 140 -10.65 -12.17 -6.69
N PRO A 141 -10.77 -13.44 -7.09
CA PRO A 141 -10.20 -13.92 -8.35
C PRO A 141 -10.65 -13.13 -9.58
N ASP A 142 -11.86 -12.57 -9.55
CA ASP A 142 -12.48 -11.76 -10.61
C ASP A 142 -12.30 -10.24 -10.39
N PHE A 143 -11.36 -9.83 -9.53
CA PHE A 143 -11.00 -8.42 -9.37
C PHE A 143 -10.68 -7.78 -10.72
N ALA A 144 -11.38 -6.71 -11.08
CA ALA A 144 -11.18 -6.02 -12.35
C ALA A 144 -9.91 -5.15 -12.29
N GLU A 145 -8.88 -5.56 -13.01
CA GLU A 145 -7.54 -4.96 -13.10
C GLU A 145 -7.53 -3.62 -13.85
N ASN A 146 -8.19 -2.61 -13.30
CA ASN A 146 -8.15 -1.26 -13.82
C ASN A 146 -8.32 -0.21 -12.70
N GLU A 147 -7.84 1.00 -13.00
CA GLU A 147 -7.88 2.12 -12.08
C GLU A 147 -9.31 2.48 -11.67
N ARG A 148 -10.25 2.49 -12.61
CA ARG A 148 -11.63 2.91 -12.35
C ARG A 148 -12.35 2.01 -11.34
N TYR A 149 -12.21 0.69 -11.47
CA TYR A 149 -12.77 -0.27 -10.53
C TYR A 149 -12.20 -0.05 -9.12
N SER A 150 -10.87 0.08 -9.02
CA SER A 150 -10.16 0.26 -7.76
C SER A 150 -10.54 1.55 -7.04
N GLU A 151 -10.70 2.65 -7.77
CA GLU A 151 -11.19 3.92 -7.21
C GLU A 151 -12.61 3.81 -6.62
N LEU A 152 -13.51 3.11 -7.32
CA LEU A 152 -14.87 2.87 -6.85
C LEU A 152 -14.90 1.92 -5.65
N LEU A 153 -14.02 0.92 -5.63
CA LEU A 153 -13.88 -0.01 -4.52
C LEU A 153 -13.38 0.72 -3.25
N VAL A 154 -12.29 1.49 -3.36
CA VAL A 154 -11.73 2.29 -2.25
C VAL A 154 -12.73 3.34 -1.74
N LYS A 155 -13.60 3.90 -2.60
CA LYS A 155 -14.65 4.84 -2.18
C LYS A 155 -15.64 4.24 -1.17
N LYS A 156 -15.78 2.90 -1.13
CA LYS A 156 -16.62 2.22 -0.15
C LYS A 156 -16.01 2.17 1.26
N ILE A 157 -14.69 2.41 1.39
CA ILE A 157 -14.00 2.36 2.67
C ILE A 157 -14.27 3.66 3.46
N PRO A 158 -14.79 3.57 4.70
CA PRO A 158 -14.91 4.71 5.60
C PRO A 158 -13.55 5.40 5.81
N PRO A 159 -13.44 6.74 5.78
CA PRO A 159 -12.16 7.44 5.87
C PRO A 159 -11.29 6.98 7.05
N LYS A 160 -11.89 6.81 8.24
CA LYS A 160 -11.19 6.39 9.46
C LYS A 160 -10.68 4.94 9.46
N GLN A 161 -11.12 4.11 8.51
CA GLN A 161 -10.72 2.71 8.40
C GLN A 161 -9.69 2.45 7.29
N ARG A 162 -9.31 3.48 6.51
CA ARG A 162 -8.46 3.29 5.32
C ARG A 162 -7.08 2.76 5.66
N LEU A 163 -6.43 3.33 6.67
CA LEU A 163 -5.12 2.84 7.12
C LEU A 163 -5.21 1.40 7.63
N GLU A 164 -6.25 1.07 8.40
CA GLU A 164 -6.42 -0.27 8.94
C GLU A 164 -6.65 -1.30 7.82
N ILE A 165 -7.45 -0.95 6.80
CA ILE A 165 -7.62 -1.77 5.60
C ILE A 165 -6.30 -1.94 4.85
N PHE A 166 -5.52 -0.86 4.70
CA PHE A 166 -4.19 -0.95 4.11
C PHE A 166 -3.32 -1.97 4.88
N VAL A 167 -3.25 -1.86 6.20
CA VAL A 167 -2.43 -2.74 7.05
C VAL A 167 -2.81 -4.20 6.85
N ASP A 168 -4.10 -4.51 6.87
CA ASP A 168 -4.56 -5.90 6.75
C ASP A 168 -4.35 -6.47 5.36
N VAL A 169 -4.65 -5.70 4.32
CA VAL A 169 -4.39 -6.10 2.94
C VAL A 169 -2.88 -6.29 2.71
N TYR A 170 -2.05 -5.38 3.24
CA TYR A 170 -0.59 -5.46 3.13
C TYR A 170 -0.02 -6.66 3.88
N ARG A 171 -0.56 -7.04 5.03
CA ARG A 171 -0.17 -8.26 5.76
C ARG A 171 -0.58 -9.53 5.01
N ALA A 172 -1.71 -9.51 4.32
CA ALA A 172 -2.22 -10.61 3.51
C ALA A 172 -1.63 -10.68 2.08
N LYS A 173 -0.66 -9.82 1.74
CA LYS A 173 -0.09 -9.71 0.38
C LYS A 173 0.60 -10.97 -0.14
N VAL A 174 1.10 -11.83 0.75
CA VAL A 174 1.89 -13.01 0.37
C VAL A 174 0.97 -14.03 -0.31
N GLY A 175 1.32 -14.43 -1.53
CA GLY A 175 0.51 -15.34 -2.34
C GLY A 175 -0.64 -14.66 -3.09
N ALA A 176 -0.87 -13.37 -2.89
CA ALA A 176 -1.84 -12.60 -3.66
C ALA A 176 -1.33 -12.31 -5.07
N ASP A 177 -2.28 -12.09 -5.98
CA ASP A 177 -2.02 -11.59 -7.32
C ASP A 177 -1.50 -10.14 -7.23
N ARG A 178 -0.24 -9.94 -7.62
CA ARG A 178 0.48 -8.68 -7.44
C ARG A 178 -0.08 -7.57 -8.33
N ASP A 179 -0.55 -7.91 -9.53
CA ASP A 179 -1.06 -6.95 -10.50
C ASP A 179 -2.42 -6.40 -10.04
N LYS A 180 -3.31 -7.30 -9.57
CA LYS A 180 -4.59 -6.91 -8.93
C LYS A 180 -4.35 -6.05 -7.70
N LEU A 181 -3.45 -6.49 -6.82
CA LEU A 181 -3.15 -5.81 -5.58
C LEU A 181 -2.56 -4.41 -5.82
N GLN A 182 -1.73 -4.25 -6.84
CA GLN A 182 -1.16 -2.96 -7.24
C GLN A 182 -2.25 -1.93 -7.55
N TYR A 183 -3.27 -2.28 -8.33
CA TYR A 183 -4.37 -1.37 -8.64
C TYR A 183 -5.11 -0.89 -7.39
N PHE A 184 -5.39 -1.82 -6.46
CA PHE A 184 -6.04 -1.48 -5.19
C PHE A 184 -5.17 -0.57 -4.32
N ILE A 185 -3.91 -0.94 -4.08
CA ILE A 185 -2.98 -0.17 -3.24
C ILE A 185 -2.79 1.23 -3.82
N HIS A 186 -2.55 1.36 -5.13
CA HIS A 186 -2.41 2.66 -5.79
C HIS A 186 -3.64 3.55 -5.58
N ALA A 187 -4.85 3.01 -5.73
CA ALA A 187 -6.08 3.75 -5.49
C ALA A 187 -6.26 4.16 -4.02
N LEU A 188 -5.87 3.27 -3.08
CA LEU A 188 -5.98 3.52 -1.64
C LEU A 188 -5.00 4.61 -1.17
N LEU A 189 -3.73 4.54 -1.59
CA LEU A 189 -2.71 5.53 -1.22
C LEU A 189 -3.12 6.96 -1.60
N LYS A 190 -3.79 7.15 -2.75
CA LYS A 190 -4.35 8.46 -3.18
C LYS A 190 -5.42 9.01 -2.24
N LYS A 191 -5.98 8.21 -1.33
CA LYS A 191 -7.05 8.59 -0.40
C LYS A 191 -6.60 8.69 1.06
N LEU A 192 -5.34 8.38 1.34
CA LEU A 192 -4.77 8.52 2.68
C LEU A 192 -4.38 9.96 2.96
N THR A 193 -4.52 10.37 4.22
CA THR A 193 -3.98 11.63 4.73
C THR A 193 -2.45 11.58 4.79
N LYS A 194 -1.79 12.73 4.94
CA LYS A 194 -0.34 12.79 5.10
C LYS A 194 0.16 11.95 6.29
N LYS A 195 -0.57 11.98 7.41
CA LYS A 195 -0.24 11.20 8.62
C LYS A 195 -0.34 9.69 8.35
N GLU A 196 -1.42 9.26 7.70
CA GLU A 196 -1.59 7.84 7.36
C GLU A 196 -0.54 7.38 6.34
N MET A 197 -0.18 8.20 5.35
CA MET A 197 0.91 7.90 4.42
C MET A 197 2.26 7.74 5.12
N SER A 198 2.58 8.59 6.12
CA SER A 198 3.78 8.40 6.94
C SER A 198 3.80 7.05 7.64
N GLN A 199 2.67 6.63 8.21
CA GLN A 199 2.54 5.32 8.87
C GLN A 199 2.68 4.16 7.89
N VAL A 200 2.16 4.30 6.66
CA VAL A 200 2.41 3.33 5.58
C VAL A 200 3.91 3.18 5.32
N TYR A 201 4.64 4.30 5.21
CA TYR A 201 6.09 4.25 4.97
C TYR A 201 6.84 3.62 6.12
N GLU A 202 6.48 3.90 7.38
CA GLU A 202 7.06 3.26 8.57
C GLU A 202 6.89 1.74 8.53
N ILE A 203 5.66 1.26 8.29
CA ILE A 203 5.33 -0.18 8.24
C ILE A 203 6.13 -0.90 7.15
N VAL A 204 6.20 -0.32 5.95
CA VAL A 204 6.92 -0.95 4.83
C VAL A 204 8.43 -0.92 5.06
N SER A 205 8.94 0.17 5.64
CA SER A 205 10.36 0.32 5.95
C SER A 205 10.84 -0.73 6.93
N GLU A 206 10.09 -0.96 8.01
CA GLU A 206 10.36 -2.02 9.00
C GLU A 206 10.48 -3.40 8.32
N GLU A 207 9.58 -3.72 7.39
CA GLU A 207 9.66 -4.99 6.67
C GLU A 207 10.86 -5.08 5.72
N LEU A 208 11.19 -4.00 5.00
CA LEU A 208 12.34 -3.94 4.09
C LEU A 208 13.68 -4.09 4.83
N GLU A 209 13.76 -3.62 6.08
CA GLU A 209 14.95 -3.78 6.93
C GLU A 209 15.22 -5.23 7.33
N HIS A 210 14.17 -6.05 7.46
CA HIS A 210 14.30 -7.40 8.02
C HIS A 210 14.08 -8.52 6.99
N THR A 211 13.29 -8.31 5.94
CA THR A 211 12.88 -9.39 5.03
C THR A 211 14.06 -10.00 4.25
N ASN A 212 14.14 -11.33 4.20
CA ASN A 212 15.01 -12.05 3.27
C ASN A 212 14.22 -12.78 2.18
N ASP A 213 12.90 -12.68 2.23
CA ASP A 213 12.01 -13.35 1.28
C ASP A 213 11.94 -12.54 -0.03
N GLU A 214 12.39 -13.15 -1.13
CA GLU A 214 12.41 -12.49 -2.43
C GLU A 214 11.00 -12.18 -2.93
N ASP A 215 10.00 -12.98 -2.59
CA ASP A 215 8.62 -12.75 -3.04
C ASP A 215 7.99 -11.55 -2.35
N THR A 216 8.28 -11.34 -1.07
CA THR A 216 7.95 -10.11 -0.35
C THR A 216 8.62 -8.90 -0.99
N ILE A 217 9.91 -8.97 -1.31
CA ILE A 217 10.64 -7.86 -1.97
C ILE A 217 9.98 -7.53 -3.31
N ARG A 218 9.75 -8.55 -4.17
CA ARG A 218 9.10 -8.36 -5.46
C ARG A 218 7.71 -7.75 -5.31
N CYS A 219 6.93 -8.23 -4.34
CA CYS A 219 5.60 -7.71 -4.08
C CYS A 219 5.64 -6.21 -3.74
N ILE A 220 6.51 -5.79 -2.81
CA ILE A 220 6.65 -4.38 -2.43
C ILE A 220 7.09 -3.52 -3.63
N LEU A 221 8.02 -4.01 -4.45
CA LEU A 221 8.49 -3.30 -5.66
C LEU A 221 7.42 -3.13 -6.75
N VAL A 222 6.33 -3.90 -6.70
CA VAL A 222 5.20 -3.85 -7.64
C VAL A 222 4.05 -3.02 -7.12
N ILE A 223 3.59 -3.33 -5.89
CA ILE A 223 2.32 -2.79 -5.39
C ILE A 223 2.41 -1.31 -5.00
N PHE A 224 3.62 -0.76 -4.89
CA PHE A 224 3.84 0.67 -4.64
C PHE A 224 4.26 1.40 -5.90
N PRO A 225 3.78 2.64 -6.11
CA PRO A 225 4.33 3.51 -7.15
C PRO A 225 5.84 3.72 -6.91
N SER A 226 6.64 3.72 -7.98
CA SER A 226 8.10 3.89 -7.91
C SER A 226 8.50 5.11 -7.07
N SER A 227 7.75 6.21 -7.18
CA SER A 227 7.96 7.44 -6.42
C SER A 227 7.88 7.29 -4.90
N CYS A 228 7.22 6.24 -4.39
CA CYS A 228 7.17 5.94 -2.96
C CYS A 228 8.51 5.44 -2.44
N TRP A 229 9.37 4.86 -3.29
CA TRP A 229 10.66 4.31 -2.89
C TRP A 229 11.51 5.33 -2.14
N LYS A 230 11.48 6.61 -2.55
CA LYS A 230 12.27 7.68 -1.91
C LYS A 230 11.84 8.03 -0.48
N HIS A 231 10.69 7.55 -0.03
CA HIS A 231 10.10 7.85 1.28
C HIS A 231 10.29 6.74 2.30
N PHE A 232 10.72 5.54 1.87
CA PHE A 232 11.10 4.49 2.81
C PHE A 232 12.44 4.81 3.48
N GLU A 233 12.65 4.26 4.68
CA GLU A 233 13.87 4.46 5.45
C GLU A 233 15.11 4.02 4.67
N GLU A 234 16.17 4.82 4.78
CA GLU A 234 17.37 4.67 3.96
C GLU A 234 18.03 3.30 4.16
N ILE A 235 18.08 2.80 5.39
CA ILE A 235 18.70 1.52 5.74
C ILE A 235 18.01 0.33 5.05
N GLY A 236 16.67 0.31 5.01
CA GLY A 236 15.89 -0.70 4.31
C GLY A 236 16.11 -0.64 2.80
N ARG A 237 16.11 0.57 2.23
CA ARG A 237 16.37 0.78 0.79
C ARG A 237 17.76 0.30 0.39
N LEU A 238 18.81 0.72 1.12
CA LEU A 238 20.19 0.29 0.85
C LEU A 238 20.33 -1.23 0.86
N ARG A 239 19.68 -1.89 1.83
CA ARG A 239 19.69 -3.35 1.97
C ARG A 239 19.04 -4.05 0.77
N ILE A 240 17.86 -3.59 0.34
CA ILE A 240 17.15 -4.18 -0.81
C ILE A 240 17.85 -3.86 -2.12
N GLU A 241 18.30 -2.63 -2.32
CA GLU A 241 19.08 -2.25 -3.49
C GLU A 241 20.37 -3.07 -3.63
N ASN A 242 21.06 -3.35 -2.52
CA ASN A 242 22.21 -4.24 -2.54
C ASN A 242 21.82 -5.68 -2.94
N LYS A 243 20.73 -6.24 -2.40
CA LYS A 243 20.23 -7.56 -2.82
C LYS A 243 19.91 -7.61 -4.31
N LEU A 244 19.26 -6.58 -4.84
CA LEU A 244 18.97 -6.43 -6.26
C LEU A 244 20.27 -6.40 -7.09
N ILE A 245 21.26 -5.60 -6.67
CA ILE A 245 22.57 -5.52 -7.34
C ILE A 245 23.30 -6.87 -7.32
N GLU A 246 23.33 -7.59 -6.20
CA GLU A 246 23.94 -8.92 -6.14
C GLU A 246 23.23 -9.93 -7.05
N SER A 247 21.89 -9.87 -7.09
CA SER A 247 21.12 -10.67 -8.03
C SER A 247 21.47 -10.35 -9.49
N ILE A 248 21.58 -9.06 -9.85
CA ILE A 248 22.02 -8.61 -11.18
C ILE A 248 23.43 -9.11 -11.52
N LYS A 249 24.36 -9.07 -10.57
CA LYS A 249 25.74 -9.57 -10.77
C LYS A 249 25.72 -11.05 -11.16
N SER A 250 24.87 -11.87 -10.54
CA SER A 250 24.70 -13.29 -10.90
C SER A 250 23.82 -13.54 -12.14
N GLY A 251 23.21 -12.49 -12.69
CA GLY A 251 22.19 -12.57 -13.74
C GLY A 251 22.66 -13.23 -15.02
N ARG A 252 21.89 -14.21 -15.50
CA ARG A 252 22.15 -14.95 -16.75
C ARG A 252 20.86 -15.21 -17.48
N TYR A 253 20.84 -14.97 -18.78
CA TYR A 253 19.68 -15.16 -19.65
C TYR A 253 20.09 -15.95 -20.89
N GLN A 254 19.25 -16.90 -21.29
CA GLN A 254 19.44 -17.67 -22.50
C GLN A 254 18.42 -17.23 -23.54
N GLY A 255 18.90 -16.58 -24.60
CA GLY A 255 18.05 -16.03 -25.67
C GLY A 255 17.22 -17.08 -26.41
N GLU A 256 17.82 -18.23 -26.72
CA GLU A 256 17.18 -19.33 -27.48
C GLU A 256 15.93 -19.88 -26.78
N THR A 257 16.06 -20.19 -25.49
CA THR A 257 14.98 -20.75 -24.67
C THR A 257 14.11 -19.68 -24.03
N LYS A 258 14.51 -18.39 -24.17
CA LYS A 258 13.91 -17.23 -23.52
C LYS A 258 13.84 -17.32 -21.99
N LYS A 259 14.78 -18.04 -21.36
CA LYS A 259 14.78 -18.31 -19.91
C LYS A 259 15.77 -17.43 -19.15
N CYS A 260 15.31 -16.88 -18.03
CA CYS A 260 16.19 -16.33 -17.00
C CYS A 260 16.77 -17.48 -16.18
N LEU A 261 18.08 -17.73 -16.31
CA LEU A 261 18.76 -18.84 -15.64
C LEU A 261 19.21 -18.47 -14.22
N ALA A 262 19.48 -17.19 -13.98
CA ALA A 262 19.88 -16.66 -12.67
C ALA A 262 19.60 -15.14 -12.60
N GLY A 263 19.53 -14.59 -11.39
CA GLY A 263 19.36 -13.15 -11.16
C GLY A 263 17.92 -12.64 -11.28
N SER A 264 16.91 -13.50 -11.17
CA SER A 264 15.50 -13.12 -11.37
C SER A 264 15.01 -12.02 -10.42
N LEU A 265 15.52 -11.93 -9.19
CA LEU A 265 15.19 -10.82 -8.29
C LEU A 265 15.71 -9.49 -8.86
N GLY A 266 16.91 -9.48 -9.43
CA GLY A 266 17.56 -8.30 -9.96
C GLY A 266 16.75 -7.57 -11.03
N THR A 267 15.98 -8.29 -11.86
CA THR A 267 15.18 -7.69 -12.93
C THR A 267 14.11 -6.73 -12.42
N TRP A 268 13.73 -6.82 -11.14
CA TRP A 268 12.77 -5.90 -10.51
C TRP A 268 13.38 -4.55 -10.14
N ALA A 269 14.70 -4.37 -10.24
CA ALA A 269 15.34 -3.07 -10.05
C ALA A 269 14.88 -2.03 -11.09
N THR A 270 14.35 -2.46 -12.23
CA THR A 270 13.79 -1.58 -13.26
C THR A 270 12.60 -0.77 -12.74
N SER A 271 11.78 -1.32 -11.83
CA SER A 271 10.61 -0.60 -11.30
C SER A 271 10.97 0.60 -10.42
N ILE A 272 12.20 0.64 -9.90
CA ILE A 272 12.70 1.71 -9.03
C ILE A 272 13.99 2.35 -9.56
N PHE A 273 14.33 2.12 -10.82
CA PHE A 273 15.64 2.44 -11.39
C PHE A 273 16.01 3.92 -11.21
N GLU A 274 15.05 4.83 -11.39
CA GLU A 274 15.23 6.27 -11.22
C GLU A 274 15.47 6.72 -9.77
N HIS A 275 15.05 5.92 -8.79
CA HIS A 275 15.06 6.26 -7.37
C HIS A 275 16.10 5.49 -6.56
N PHE A 276 16.99 4.75 -7.23
CA PHE A 276 18.09 4.01 -6.60
C PHE A 276 19.05 4.94 -5.84
N LEU A 277 19.32 4.65 -4.57
CA LEU A 277 20.40 5.28 -3.80
C LEU A 277 21.78 4.80 -4.28
N LEU A 278 21.90 3.50 -4.52
CA LEU A 278 23.13 2.83 -4.96
C LEU A 278 23.32 2.89 -6.49
N LYS A 279 22.86 3.98 -7.12
CA LYS A 279 22.85 4.14 -8.58
C LYS A 279 24.23 3.90 -9.20
N LYS A 280 25.29 4.41 -8.57
CA LYS A 280 26.67 4.21 -9.05
C LYS A 280 27.08 2.73 -9.03
N GLN A 281 26.73 2.00 -7.97
CA GLN A 281 27.02 0.59 -7.80
C GLN A 281 26.21 -0.26 -8.78
N LEU A 282 24.93 0.07 -8.98
CA LEU A 282 24.07 -0.54 -9.98
C LEU A 282 24.68 -0.37 -11.39
N MET A 283 24.96 0.86 -11.81
CA MET A 283 25.57 1.11 -13.12
C MET A 283 26.91 0.40 -13.28
N ASN A 284 27.73 0.35 -12.22
CA ASN A 284 28.98 -0.41 -12.24
C ASN A 284 28.77 -1.92 -12.47
N ALA A 285 27.77 -2.53 -11.83
CA ALA A 285 27.45 -3.93 -12.01
C ALA A 285 27.01 -4.23 -13.46
N LEU A 286 26.10 -3.39 -13.99
CA LEU A 286 25.62 -3.49 -15.37
C LEU A 286 26.76 -3.34 -16.39
N TYR A 287 27.58 -2.28 -16.24
CA TYR A 287 28.73 -2.04 -17.12
C TYR A 287 29.78 -3.15 -17.07
N ARG A 288 30.03 -3.75 -15.90
CA ARG A 288 30.99 -4.86 -15.80
C ARG A 288 30.53 -6.06 -16.60
N LYS A 289 29.24 -6.43 -16.52
CA LYS A 289 28.68 -7.56 -17.31
C LYS A 289 28.73 -7.28 -18.81
N LEU A 290 28.39 -6.07 -19.24
CA LEU A 290 28.55 -5.69 -20.66
C LEU A 290 30.01 -5.68 -21.13
N SER A 291 30.96 -5.31 -20.28
CA SER A 291 32.36 -5.17 -20.69
C SER A 291 33.12 -6.51 -20.70
N TRP A 292 32.84 -7.35 -19.71
CA TRP A 292 33.68 -8.50 -19.34
C TRP A 292 32.89 -9.78 -19.10
N GLY A 293 31.55 -9.72 -19.11
CA GLY A 293 30.71 -10.87 -18.87
C GLY A 293 30.66 -11.83 -20.07
N GLU A 294 30.26 -13.05 -19.78
CA GLU A 294 29.98 -14.04 -20.81
C GLU A 294 28.71 -13.70 -21.60
N GLN A 295 28.47 -14.39 -22.72
CA GLN A 295 27.31 -14.11 -23.58
C GLN A 295 25.97 -14.15 -22.81
N LEU A 296 25.75 -15.17 -21.98
CA LEU A 296 24.51 -15.29 -21.18
C LEU A 296 24.36 -14.13 -20.18
N GLU A 297 25.46 -13.56 -19.71
CA GLU A 297 25.46 -12.42 -18.80
C GLU A 297 25.16 -11.11 -19.53
N LYS A 298 25.69 -10.94 -20.75
CA LYS A 298 25.40 -9.81 -21.62
C LYS A 298 23.94 -9.83 -22.07
N ASP A 299 23.45 -10.99 -22.49
CA ASP A 299 22.06 -11.21 -22.91
C ASP A 299 21.08 -10.87 -21.78
N TYR A 300 21.45 -11.14 -20.52
CA TYR A 300 20.65 -10.74 -19.36
C TYR A 300 20.48 -9.21 -19.26
N ILE A 301 21.55 -8.46 -19.52
CA ILE A 301 21.51 -6.98 -19.49
C ILE A 301 20.68 -6.44 -20.65
N PHE A 302 20.93 -6.92 -21.86
CA PHE A 302 20.16 -6.52 -23.04
C PHE A 302 18.67 -6.90 -22.92
N LYS A 303 18.34 -7.99 -22.24
CA LYS A 303 16.95 -8.40 -22.06
C LYS A 303 16.20 -7.52 -21.07
N TYR A 304 16.83 -7.19 -19.93
CA TYR A 304 16.10 -6.63 -18.79
C TYR A 304 16.41 -5.17 -18.47
N PHE A 305 17.57 -4.64 -18.86
CA PHE A 305 18.04 -3.30 -18.46
C PHE A 305 18.33 -2.38 -19.63
N PHE A 306 18.11 -2.86 -20.85
CA PHE A 306 18.39 -2.14 -22.10
C PHE A 306 17.82 -0.73 -22.08
N TYR A 307 16.54 -0.58 -21.74
CA TYR A 307 15.85 0.71 -21.77
C TYR A 307 16.25 1.61 -20.60
N ASP A 308 16.44 1.03 -19.42
CA ASP A 308 16.78 1.77 -18.21
C ASP A 308 18.18 2.42 -18.31
N MET A 309 19.09 1.80 -19.04
CA MET A 309 20.47 2.27 -19.20
C MET A 309 20.66 3.35 -20.28
N ILE A 310 19.60 3.73 -20.99
CA ILE A 310 19.66 4.72 -22.05
C ILE A 310 19.93 6.09 -21.44
N GLU A 311 20.98 6.74 -21.93
CA GLU A 311 21.37 8.10 -21.56
C GLU A 311 21.16 9.00 -22.77
N GLU A 312 20.63 10.21 -22.55
CA GLU A 312 20.40 11.19 -23.61
C GLU A 312 21.72 11.54 -24.31
N GLU A 313 22.77 11.77 -23.51
CA GLU A 313 24.10 12.13 -23.99
C GLU A 313 25.09 10.96 -23.84
N PRO A 314 25.95 10.70 -24.84
CA PRO A 314 26.88 9.59 -24.81
C PRO A 314 28.02 9.82 -23.82
N LYS A 315 28.04 9.03 -22.74
CA LYS A 315 29.16 9.05 -21.78
C LYS A 315 30.30 8.17 -22.25
N GLN A 316 31.54 8.65 -22.08
CA GLN A 316 32.75 7.96 -22.53
C GLN A 316 32.82 6.48 -22.14
N ARG A 317 32.37 6.14 -20.92
CA ARG A 317 32.37 4.75 -20.47
C ARG A 317 31.43 3.87 -21.29
N MET A 318 30.22 4.36 -21.60
CA MET A 318 29.27 3.63 -22.44
C MET A 318 29.82 3.52 -23.87
N ILE A 319 30.32 4.61 -24.45
CA ILE A 319 30.94 4.62 -25.79
C ILE A 319 31.99 3.51 -25.89
N ASN A 320 32.92 3.43 -24.92
CA ASN A 320 33.98 2.42 -24.92
C ASN A 320 33.45 0.98 -24.88
N ILE A 321 32.37 0.74 -24.11
CA ILE A 321 31.71 -0.57 -24.02
C ILE A 321 31.10 -0.95 -25.37
N LEU A 322 30.42 -0.01 -26.02
CA LEU A 322 29.75 -0.24 -27.30
C LEU A 322 30.74 -0.44 -28.44
N ILE A 323 31.79 0.38 -28.52
CA ILE A 323 32.89 0.21 -29.48
C ILE A 323 33.50 -1.18 -29.36
N LYS A 324 33.76 -1.65 -28.13
CA LYS A 324 34.32 -2.99 -27.90
C LYS A 324 33.37 -4.07 -28.42
N GLY A 325 32.08 -4.02 -28.05
CA GLY A 325 31.10 -5.01 -28.50
C GLY A 325 30.89 -5.05 -30.02
N LEU A 326 30.93 -3.88 -30.68
CA LEU A 326 30.89 -3.78 -32.14
C LEU A 326 32.13 -4.40 -32.80
N LYS A 327 33.32 -4.13 -32.25
CA LYS A 327 34.58 -4.71 -32.75
C LYS A 327 34.66 -6.22 -32.55
N ASP A 328 34.03 -6.73 -31.49
CA ASP A 328 33.89 -8.17 -31.25
C ASP A 328 32.84 -8.83 -32.18
N GLY A 329 32.18 -8.05 -33.06
CA GLY A 329 31.18 -8.54 -34.01
C GLY A 329 29.85 -8.94 -33.39
N ASN A 330 29.54 -8.46 -32.18
CA ASN A 330 28.35 -8.86 -31.43
C ASN A 330 27.09 -8.11 -31.88
N LYS A 331 26.15 -8.83 -32.50
CA LYS A 331 24.90 -8.27 -33.03
C LYS A 331 24.05 -7.53 -32.01
N SER A 332 23.96 -8.00 -30.76
CA SER A 332 23.16 -7.34 -29.72
C SER A 332 23.64 -5.92 -29.44
N TYR A 333 24.95 -5.66 -29.57
CA TYR A 333 25.52 -4.31 -29.44
C TYR A 333 25.20 -3.46 -30.66
N TYR A 334 25.27 -4.03 -31.87
CA TYR A 334 24.87 -3.33 -33.08
C TYR A 334 23.41 -2.89 -33.03
N ASP A 335 22.50 -3.78 -32.65
CA ASP A 335 21.08 -3.47 -32.52
C ASP A 335 20.83 -2.40 -31.44
N TYR A 336 21.57 -2.45 -30.32
CA TYR A 336 21.51 -1.40 -29.30
C TYR A 336 21.98 -0.03 -29.81
N VAL A 337 23.13 0.02 -30.50
CA VAL A 337 23.66 1.27 -31.05
C VAL A 337 22.73 1.85 -32.11
N LYS A 338 22.18 1.00 -32.97
CA LYS A 338 21.18 1.41 -33.96
C LYS A 338 19.97 2.07 -33.30
N TYR A 339 19.41 1.43 -32.26
CA TYR A 339 18.29 1.98 -31.51
C TYR A 339 18.64 3.33 -30.83
N LEU A 340 19.83 3.45 -30.23
CA LEU A 340 20.27 4.72 -29.61
C LEU A 340 20.39 5.85 -30.63
N ILE A 341 20.94 5.57 -31.82
CA ILE A 341 21.05 6.55 -32.90
C ILE A 341 19.66 6.96 -33.40
N GLU A 342 18.73 6.01 -33.54
CA GLU A 342 17.34 6.30 -33.92
C GLU A 342 16.62 7.17 -32.88
N LEU A 343 16.90 6.96 -31.59
CA LEU A 343 16.24 7.68 -30.50
C LEU A 343 16.83 9.07 -30.22
N HIS A 344 18.16 9.21 -30.23
CA HIS A 344 18.87 10.42 -29.79
C HIS A 344 19.65 11.15 -30.89
N GLY A 345 19.80 10.55 -32.08
CA GLY A 345 20.35 11.22 -33.26
C GLY A 345 21.87 11.43 -33.26
N GLU A 346 22.29 12.61 -33.71
CA GLU A 346 23.68 12.89 -34.10
C GLU A 346 24.74 12.70 -32.99
N PRO A 347 24.52 13.03 -31.69
CA PRO A 347 25.55 12.84 -30.65
C PRO A 347 26.04 11.38 -30.56
N TRP A 348 25.12 10.42 -30.59
CA TRP A 348 25.44 9.00 -30.54
C TRP A 348 26.03 8.49 -31.85
N LYS A 349 25.52 9.00 -32.98
CA LYS A 349 26.00 8.65 -34.31
C LYS A 349 27.44 9.08 -34.50
N GLU A 350 27.79 10.33 -34.18
CA GLU A 350 29.16 10.83 -34.26
C GLU A 350 30.11 10.06 -33.35
N ALA A 351 29.70 9.78 -32.11
CA ALA A 351 30.51 9.08 -31.12
C ALA A 351 30.86 7.64 -31.51
N LEU A 352 30.02 6.97 -32.30
CA LEU A 352 30.14 5.55 -32.63
C LEU A 352 30.34 5.26 -34.12
N LYS A 353 30.32 6.30 -34.98
CA LYS A 353 30.32 6.20 -36.44
C LYS A 353 31.31 5.20 -36.99
N GLU A 354 32.59 5.35 -36.63
CA GLU A 354 33.66 4.50 -37.16
C GLU A 354 33.46 3.02 -36.82
N SER A 355 33.06 2.70 -35.58
CA SER A 355 32.86 1.30 -35.17
C SER A 355 31.54 0.73 -35.68
N PHE A 356 30.53 1.58 -35.87
CA PHE A 356 29.21 1.19 -36.36
C PHE A 356 29.23 0.92 -37.88
N ASP A 357 29.85 1.81 -38.66
CA ASP A 357 29.95 1.68 -40.12
C ASP A 357 30.83 0.48 -40.54
N ASN A 358 31.84 0.14 -39.72
CA ASN A 358 32.74 -0.99 -39.95
C ASN A 358 32.29 -2.30 -39.27
N PHE A 359 31.04 -2.37 -38.77
CA PHE A 359 30.56 -3.56 -38.08
C PHE A 359 30.49 -4.77 -39.04
N ALA A 360 31.06 -5.89 -38.59
CA ALA A 360 30.94 -7.19 -39.24
C ALA A 360 30.48 -8.21 -38.20
N GLU A 361 29.34 -8.84 -38.44
CA GLU A 361 28.78 -9.84 -37.53
C GLU A 361 29.72 -11.05 -37.47
N VAL A 362 30.12 -11.43 -36.25
CA VAL A 362 30.84 -12.68 -35.98
C VAL A 362 29.81 -13.65 -35.43
N GLU A 363 29.51 -14.71 -36.17
CA GLU A 363 28.58 -15.73 -35.67
C GLU A 363 29.12 -16.31 -34.35
N PRO A 364 28.26 -16.43 -33.32
CA PRO A 364 28.68 -17.02 -32.07
C PRO A 364 29.14 -18.45 -32.32
N THR A 365 30.32 -18.79 -31.80
CA THR A 365 30.86 -20.15 -31.94
C THR A 365 29.81 -21.15 -31.42
N PRO A 366 29.40 -22.16 -32.19
CA PRO A 366 28.40 -23.13 -31.75
C PRO A 366 28.83 -23.75 -30.42
N ARG A 367 28.04 -23.52 -29.38
CA ARG A 367 28.25 -24.21 -28.09
C ARG A 367 27.66 -25.60 -28.22
N PHE A 368 28.50 -26.59 -28.48
CA PHE A 368 28.13 -27.97 -28.20
C PHE A 368 27.90 -28.09 -26.68
N PRO A 369 26.77 -28.65 -26.21
CA PRO A 369 26.57 -28.91 -24.80
C PRO A 369 27.65 -29.89 -24.33
N ASN A 370 28.48 -29.46 -23.39
CA ASN A 370 29.54 -30.27 -22.79
C ASN A 370 29.00 -31.11 -21.61
N ASP A 371 27.76 -31.58 -21.71
CA ASP A 371 27.10 -32.42 -20.72
C ASP A 371 26.36 -33.55 -21.45
N ASP A 372 27.14 -34.53 -21.93
CA ASP A 372 26.72 -35.91 -22.18
C ASP A 372 27.99 -36.78 -22.31
N ILE A 373 28.89 -36.70 -21.32
CA ILE A 373 29.88 -37.75 -21.09
C ILE A 373 29.42 -38.55 -19.87
N PRO A 374 28.85 -39.75 -20.06
CA PRO A 374 28.48 -40.60 -18.94
C PRO A 374 29.76 -41.17 -18.32
N PHE A 375 30.04 -40.83 -17.06
CA PHE A 375 30.87 -41.63 -16.16
C PHE A 375 30.25 -41.68 -14.78
#